data_AF-U1NH61-F1
#
_entry.id   AF-U1NH61-F1
#
_cell.length_a   1.000
_cell.length_b   1.000
_cell.length_c   1.000
_cell.angle_alpha   90.00
_cell.angle_beta   90.00
_cell.angle_gamma   90.00
#
_symmetry.space_group_name_H-M   'P 1'
#
loop_
_entity.id
_entity.type
_entity.pdbx_description
1 polymer ?
#
loop_
_entity_poly.entity_id
_entity_poly.type
_entity_poly.pdbx_seq_one_letter_code
_entity_poly.pdbx_strand_id
1 'polypeptide(L)' 'MLGLRFFACNICETVMAVPTEPSRCHDCQNGDIAEISGTVQSDTYFMTSENHS' A
#
# COMPACT_ATOMS: atom_id res chain seq x y z
N MET A 1 -14.80 12.12 5.57
CA MET A 1 -14.60 10.78 4.97
C MET A 1 -13.13 10.43 5.13
N LEU A 2 -12.79 9.38 5.88
CA LEU A 2 -11.40 8.90 5.94
C LEU A 2 -11.20 7.96 4.75
N GLY A 3 -10.33 8.34 3.81
CA GLY A 3 -9.97 7.48 2.68
C GLY A 3 -9.18 6.26 3.13
N LEU A 4 -9.20 5.19 2.33
CA LEU A 4 -8.34 4.03 2.56
C LEU A 4 -6.87 4.44 2.36
N ARG A 5 -6.01 4.01 3.29
CA ARG A 5 -4.55 4.13 3.21
C ARG A 5 -3.96 2.73 3.11
N PHE A 6 -2.80 2.63 2.47
CA PHE A 6 -2.13 1.36 2.25
C PHE A 6 -0.86 1.28 3.09
N PHE A 7 -0.66 0.14 3.72
CA PHE A 7 0.45 -0.12 4.62
C PHE A 7 1.08 -1.47 4.29
N ALA A 8 2.41 -1.53 4.24
CA ALA A 8 3.17 -2.76 4.04
C ALA A 8 3.89 -3.17 5.32
N CYS A 9 3.91 -4.47 5.60
CA CYS A 9 4.82 -5.04 6.59
C CYS A 9 6.18 -5.33 5.96
N ASN A 10 7.26 -4.86 6.59
CA ASN A 10 8.62 -5.08 6.09
C ASN A 10 9.18 -6.50 6.32
N ILE A 11 8.45 -7.36 7.04
CA ILE A 11 8.88 -8.74 7.36
C ILE A 11 8.21 -9.77 6.47
N CYS A 12 6.88 -9.72 6.38
CA CYS A 12 6.10 -10.72 5.66
C CYS A 12 5.50 -10.18 4.36
N GLU A 13 5.80 -8.93 4.01
CA GLU A 13 5.36 -8.26 2.78
C GLU A 13 3.82 -8.15 2.65
N THR A 14 3.07 -8.44 3.71
CA THR A 14 1.61 -8.27 3.75
C THR A 14 1.23 -6.81 3.58
N VAL A 15 0.28 -6.58 2.67
CA VAL A 15 -0.32 -5.27 2.41
C VAL A 15 -1.69 -5.16 3.10
N MET A 16 -1.89 -4.09 3.85
CA MET A 16 -3.11 -3.79 4.58
C MET A 16 -3.75 -2.50 4.05
N ALA A 17 -5.05 -2.55 3.75
CA ALA A 17 -5.85 -1.41 3.33
C ALA A 17 -6.78 -0.98 4.48
N VAL A 18 -6.36 0.03 5.25
CA VAL A 18 -7.06 0.48 6.46
C VAL A 18 -7.09 2.01 6.54
N PRO A 19 -8.11 2.62 7.17
CA PRO A 19 -8.23 4.08 7.25
C PRO A 19 -7.20 4.72 8.20
N THR A 20 -6.62 3.94 9.11
CA THR A 20 -5.69 4.39 10.15
C THR A 20 -4.50 3.45 10.23
N GLU A 21 -3.32 3.98 10.55
CA GLU A 21 -2.10 3.21 10.69
C GLU A 21 -2.26 2.09 11.74
N PRO A 22 -2.04 0.81 11.37
CA PRO A 22 -2.09 -0.28 12.32
C PRO A 22 -0.83 -0.27 13.20
N SER A 23 -0.97 -0.67 14.46
CA SER A 23 0.17 -0.76 15.39
C SER A 23 1.06 -1.99 15.16
N ARG A 24 0.55 -3.01 14.43
CA ARG A 24 1.25 -4.25 14.10
C ARG A 24 0.68 -4.89 12.85
N CYS A 25 1.52 -5.63 12.13
CA CYS A 25 1.06 -6.44 11.00
C CYS A 25 0.03 -7.49 11.45
N HIS A 26 -1.01 -7.70 10.65
CA HIS A 26 -2.04 -8.71 10.93
C HIS A 26 -1.47 -10.14 10.89
N ASP A 27 -0.60 -10.43 9.92
CA ASP A 27 -0.18 -11.81 9.64
C ASP A 27 0.99 -12.25 10.54
N CYS A 28 2.10 -11.50 10.53
CA CYS A 28 3.29 -11.91 11.29
C CYS A 28 3.33 -11.35 12.71
N GLN A 29 2.51 -10.35 13.04
CA GLN A 29 2.44 -9.65 14.34
C GLN A 29 3.78 -9.11 14.89
N ASN A 30 4.85 -9.15 14.11
CA ASN A 30 6.21 -8.91 14.57
C ASN A 30 7.00 -7.94 13.68
N GLY A 31 6.35 -7.35 12.66
CA GLY A 31 7.01 -6.45 11.71
C GLY A 31 6.53 -5.02 11.82
N ASP A 32 7.49 -4.11 11.71
CA ASP A 32 7.22 -2.69 11.50
C ASP A 32 6.40 -2.51 10.22
N ILE A 33 5.48 -1.56 10.31
CA ILE A 33 4.57 -1.22 9.23
C ILE A 33 5.01 0.11 8.65
N ALA A 34 5.15 0.16 7.34
CA ALA A 34 5.42 1.40 6.61
C ALA A 34 4.18 1.76 5.78
N GLU A 35 3.79 3.03 5.82
CA GLU A 35 2.78 3.54 4.90
C GLU A 35 3.34 3.56 3.47
N ILE A 36 2.59 2.95 2.55
CA ILE A 36 2.83 3.03 1.13
C ILE A 36 2.24 4.37 0.65
N SER A 37 2.97 5.45 0.92
CA SER A 37 2.59 6.83 0.56
C SER A 37 3.14 7.27 -0.80
N GLY A 38 4.02 6.47 -1.41
CA GLY A 38 4.64 6.80 -2.68
C GLY A 38 3.73 6.48 -3.84
N THR A 39 3.25 7.51 -4.56
CA THR A 39 3.24 7.56 -6.04
C THR A 39 2.81 6.31 -6.82
N VAL A 40 2.00 5.41 -6.25
CA VAL A 40 1.53 4.21 -6.97
C VAL A 40 0.76 4.63 -8.23
N GLN A 41 0.07 5.78 -8.19
CA GLN A 41 -0.58 6.36 -9.35
C GLN A 41 0.35 6.88 -10.46
N SER A 42 1.61 7.17 -10.16
CA SER A 42 2.58 7.62 -11.18
C SER A 42 3.51 6.51 -11.66
N ASP A 43 3.38 5.30 -11.11
CA ASP A 43 4.15 4.16 -11.58
C ASP A 43 3.66 3.75 -12.97
N THR A 44 4.60 3.53 -13.90
CA THR A 44 4.31 3.28 -15.32
C THR A 44 3.41 2.05 -15.53
N TYR A 45 3.33 1.16 -14.55
CA TYR A 45 2.42 0.02 -14.51
C TYR A 45 0.94 0.42 -14.54
N PHE A 46 0.56 1.55 -13.93
CA PHE A 46 -0.81 2.04 -13.87
C PHE A 46 -1.17 3.03 -14.98
N MET A 47 -0.17 3.48 -15.75
CA MET A 47 -0.42 4.22 -16.98
C MET A 47 -0.79 3.22 -18.06
N THR A 48 -2.09 2.96 -18.20
CA THR A 48 -2.65 2.31 -19.39
C THR A 48 -2.09 3.04 -20.60
N SER A 49 -1.29 2.36 -21.42
CA SER A 49 -0.88 2.81 -22.73
C SER A 49 -2.15 3.17 -23.51
N GLU A 50 -2.48 4.46 -23.58
CA GLU A 50 -3.56 4.95 -24.40
C GLU A 50 -3.26 4.52 -25.84
N ASN A 51 -4.12 3.62 -26.31
CA ASN A 51 -4.10 3.01 -27.61
C ASN A 51 -4.29 4.10 -28.68
N HIS A 52 -3.19 4.62 -29.26
CA HIS A 52 -3.27 5.53 -30.39
C HIS A 52 -3.32 4.69 -31.68
N SER A 53 -4.54 4.51 -32.21
CA SER A 53 -4.80 4.04 -33.59
C SER A 53 -4.55 5.12 -34.62
#